data_AF-A0A844M3N0-F1
#
_entry.id   AF-A0A844M3N0-F1
#
_cell.length_a   1.000
_cell.length_b   1.000
_cell.length_c   1.000
_cell.angle_alpha   90.00
_cell.angle_beta   90.00
_cell.angle_gamma   90.00
#
_symmetry.space_group_name_H-M   'P 1'
#
loop_
_entity.id
_entity.type
_entity.pdbx_description
1 polymer ?
#
loop_
_entity_poly.entity_id
_entity_poly.type
_entity_poly.pdbx_seq_one_letter_code
_entity_poly.pdbx_strand_id
1 'polypeptide(L)'
;DLAIRVAEELLTQSGQAAEAIDFIIVATISPDSSMPSTAAKVQGALGAHRAFAFDLTAACSGFVFALATADKLISSGAYQRGIVIG
;
A
#
# COMPACT_ATOMS: atom_id res chain seq x y z
N ASP A 1 12.32 -4.74 -0.35
CA ASP A 1 12.11 -6.07 0.27
C ASP A 1 11.21 -6.09 1.50
N LEU A 2 11.47 -5.28 2.54
CA LEU A 2 10.68 -5.31 3.78
C LEU A 2 9.18 -5.10 3.53
N ALA A 3 8.83 -4.08 2.74
CA ALA A 3 7.44 -3.77 2.42
C ALA A 3 6.73 -4.92 1.67
N ILE A 4 7.44 -5.67 0.81
CA ILE A 4 6.86 -6.83 0.10
C ILE A 4 6.49 -7.92 1.10
N ARG A 5 7.43 -8.29 1.98
CA ARG A 5 7.21 -9.34 2.99
C ARG A 5 6.05 -8.99 3.92
N VAL A 6 6.01 -7.76 4.42
CA VAL A 6 4.91 -7.28 5.27
C VAL A 6 3.57 -7.35 4.51
N ALA A 7 3.54 -7.00 3.23
CA ALA A 7 2.33 -7.08 2.44
C ALA A 7 1.86 -8.54 2.21
N GLU A 8 2.77 -9.48 1.99
CA GLU A 8 2.48 -10.93 1.91
C GLU A 8 1.92 -11.46 3.24
N GLU A 9 2.51 -11.04 4.36
CA GLU A 9 2.03 -11.39 5.70
C GLU A 9 0.62 -10.83 5.96
N LEU A 10 0.34 -9.59 5.56
CA LEU A 10 -0.99 -8.98 5.68
C LEU A 10 -2.05 -9.73 4.87
N LEU A 11 -1.73 -10.14 3.64
CA LEU A 11 -2.63 -10.96 2.82
C LEU A 11 -2.91 -12.32 3.49
N THR A 12 -1.86 -12.96 4.00
CA THR A 12 -1.96 -14.24 4.71
C THR A 12 -2.81 -14.13 5.97
N GLN A 13 -2.58 -13.11 6.81
CA GLN A 13 -3.31 -12.89 8.06
C GLN A 13 -4.78 -12.52 7.82
N SER A 14 -5.06 -11.74 6.77
CA SER A 14 -6.42 -11.32 6.42
C SER A 14 -7.20 -12.35 5.59
N GLY A 15 -6.54 -13.43 5.14
CA GLY A 15 -7.13 -14.43 4.25
C GLY A 15 -7.57 -13.84 2.91
N GLN A 16 -6.93 -12.75 2.46
CA GLN A 16 -7.26 -12.08 1.21
C GLN A 16 -6.35 -12.49 0.07
N ALA A 17 -6.94 -12.62 -1.11
CA ALA A 17 -6.18 -12.73 -2.36
C ALA A 17 -5.64 -11.35 -2.77
N ALA A 18 -4.50 -11.31 -3.47
CA ALA A 18 -3.90 -10.05 -3.92
C ALA A 18 -4.81 -9.25 -4.86
N GLU A 19 -5.64 -9.95 -5.65
CA GLU A 19 -6.62 -9.37 -6.57
C GLU A 19 -7.77 -8.66 -5.85
N ALA A 20 -7.98 -8.94 -4.56
CA ALA A 20 -9.00 -8.25 -3.77
C ALA A 20 -8.54 -6.87 -3.30
N ILE A 21 -7.25 -6.52 -3.46
CA ILE A 21 -6.71 -5.24 -3.04
C ILE A 21 -6.96 -4.18 -4.11
N ASP A 22 -7.56 -3.06 -3.70
CA ASP A 22 -7.91 -1.95 -4.58
C ASP A 22 -6.85 -0.85 -4.58
N PHE A 23 -6.04 -0.72 -3.53
CA PHE A 23 -4.94 0.24 -3.46
C PHE A 23 -3.82 -0.15 -2.50
N ILE A 24 -2.62 0.35 -2.77
CA ILE A 24 -1.44 0.19 -1.91
C ILE A 24 -0.79 1.56 -1.68
N ILE A 25 -0.64 1.95 -0.41
CA ILE A 25 0.03 3.19 -0.01
C ILE A 25 1.25 2.83 0.84
N VAL A 26 2.44 3.25 0.40
CA VAL A 26 3.66 3.13 1.20
C VAL A 26 4.09 4.52 1.66
N ALA A 27 3.94 4.78 2.96
CA ALA A 27 4.46 5.98 3.57
C ALA A 27 5.98 5.84 3.78
N THR A 28 6.79 6.58 3.02
CA THR A 28 8.25 6.51 3.15
C THR A 28 8.94 7.81 2.74
N ILE A 29 10.05 8.11 3.42
CA ILE A 29 11.03 9.14 3.02
C ILE A 29 12.32 8.54 2.48
N SER A 30 12.46 7.22 2.55
CA SER A 30 13.63 6.46 2.12
C SER A 30 13.19 5.39 1.11
N PRO A 31 12.62 5.79 -0.05
CA PRO A 31 12.28 4.82 -1.09
C PRO A 31 13.57 4.22 -1.66
N ASP A 32 13.51 2.96 -2.07
CA ASP A 32 14.65 2.26 -2.68
C ASP A 32 15.11 2.92 -4.00
N SER A 33 14.21 3.65 -4.67
CA SER A 33 14.46 4.34 -5.94
C SER A 33 13.44 5.47 -6.15
N SER A 34 13.82 6.51 -6.91
CA SER A 34 12.88 7.59 -7.28
C SER A 34 11.77 7.13 -8.23
N MET A 35 12.02 6.11 -9.05
CA MET A 35 11.03 5.43 -9.89
C MET A 35 11.51 4.02 -10.23
N PRO A 36 10.63 3.00 -10.25
CA PRO A 36 9.24 3.01 -9.80
C PRO A 36 9.13 3.22 -8.28
N SER A 37 7.93 3.61 -7.81
CA SER A 37 7.65 3.78 -6.38
C SER A 37 7.79 2.45 -5.62
N THR A 38 8.05 2.54 -4.32
CA THR A 38 8.11 1.38 -3.42
C THR A 38 6.79 0.62 -3.44
N ALA A 39 5.66 1.33 -3.39
CA ALA A 39 4.32 0.79 -3.51
C ALA A 39 4.10 0.03 -4.84
N ALA A 40 4.59 0.55 -5.97
CA ALA A 40 4.47 -0.14 -7.26
C ALA A 40 5.31 -1.43 -7.29
N LYS A 41 6.47 -1.45 -6.64
CA LYS A 41 7.26 -2.68 -6.48
C LYS A 41 6.50 -3.72 -5.63
N VAL A 42 5.85 -3.30 -4.55
CA VAL A 42 4.99 -4.17 -3.73
C VAL A 42 3.82 -4.70 -4.56
N GLN A 43 3.13 -3.83 -5.29
CA GLN A 43 2.02 -4.21 -6.16
C GLN A 43 2.42 -5.28 -7.18
N GLY A 44 3.56 -5.09 -7.86
CA GLY A 44 4.11 -6.05 -8.82
C GLY A 44 4.51 -7.38 -8.18
N ALA A 45 5.14 -7.35 -7.00
CA ALA A 45 5.56 -8.56 -6.29
C ALA A 45 4.37 -9.40 -5.81
N LEU A 46 3.29 -8.75 -5.35
CA LEU A 46 2.08 -9.43 -4.90
C LEU A 46 1.19 -9.94 -6.05
N GLY A 47 1.38 -9.46 -7.28
CA GLY A 47 0.42 -9.69 -8.36
C GLY A 47 -0.90 -8.94 -8.17
N ALA A 48 -0.92 -7.85 -7.39
CA ALA A 48 -2.11 -7.06 -7.10
C ALA A 48 -2.50 -6.16 -8.30
N HIS A 49 -2.87 -6.76 -9.42
CA HIS A 49 -3.08 -6.08 -10.71
C HIS A 49 -4.24 -5.07 -10.74
N ARG A 50 -5.16 -5.17 -9.77
CA ARG A 50 -6.29 -4.24 -9.62
C ARG A 50 -5.95 -3.01 -8.77
N ALA A 51 -4.89 -3.10 -7.97
CA ALA A 51 -4.52 -2.03 -7.07
C ALA A 51 -3.76 -0.92 -7.80
N PHE A 52 -4.20 0.33 -7.62
CA PHE A 52 -3.30 1.45 -7.87
C PHE A 52 -2.33 1.59 -6.69
N ALA A 53 -1.12 2.10 -6.96
CA ALA A 53 -0.05 2.12 -5.96
C ALA A 53 0.75 3.42 -6.00
N PHE A 54 0.97 4.03 -4.85
CA PHE A 54 1.79 5.25 -4.73
C PHE A 54 2.51 5.35 -3.38
N ASP A 55 3.64 6.05 -3.39
CA ASP A 55 4.38 6.38 -2.17
C ASP A 55 3.87 7.72 -1.61
N LEU A 56 3.77 7.83 -0.28
CA LEU A 56 3.41 9.05 0.43
C LEU A 56 4.59 9.53 1.27
N THR A 57 5.02 10.77 1.04
CA THR A 57 6.15 11.36 1.76
C THR A 57 5.66 12.42 2.75
N ALA A 58 5.64 12.06 4.04
CA ALA A 58 5.32 13.00 5.13
C ALA A 58 6.14 12.72 6.41
N ALA A 59 7.42 12.38 6.25
CA ALA A 59 8.36 12.11 7.36
C ALA A 59 7.78 11.14 8.41
N CYS A 60 8.03 11.37 9.70
CA CYS A 60 7.54 10.53 10.80
C CYS A 60 6.00 10.52 10.92
N SER A 61 5.30 11.46 10.28
CA SER A 61 3.83 11.47 10.21
C SER A 61 3.28 10.67 9.02
N GLY A 62 4.15 10.10 8.18
CA GLY A 62 3.79 9.37 6.97
C GLY A 62 2.67 8.36 7.15
N PHE A 63 2.79 7.47 8.15
CA PHE A 63 1.78 6.45 8.39
C PHE A 63 0.40 7.04 8.73
N VAL A 64 0.35 8.09 9.56
CA VAL A 64 -0.91 8.74 9.94
C VAL A 64 -1.58 9.40 8.74
N PHE A 65 -0.80 10.06 7.88
CA PHE A 65 -1.30 10.65 6.63
C PHE A 65 -1.79 9.59 5.65
N ALA A 66 -1.05 8.48 5.50
CA ALA A 66 -1.43 7.38 4.64
C ALA A 66 -2.71 6.69 5.13
N LEU A 67 -2.84 6.47 6.44
CA LEU A 67 -4.04 5.90 7.05
C LEU A 67 -5.26 6.82 6.89
N ALA A 68 -5.11 8.13 7.13
CA ALA A 68 -6.18 9.09 6.90
C ALA A 68 -6.60 9.15 5.42
N THR A 69 -5.65 9.01 4.49
CA THR A 69 -5.93 8.92 3.06
C THR A 69 -6.70 7.63 2.73
N ALA A 70 -6.27 6.48 3.26
CA ALA A 70 -6.94 5.20 3.09
C ALA A 70 -8.38 5.21 3.66
N ASP A 71 -8.59 5.84 4.83
CA ASP A 71 -9.93 6.05 5.41
C ASP A 71 -10.86 6.76 4.43
N LYS A 72 -10.39 7.83 3.77
CA LYS A 72 -11.18 8.57 2.78
C LYS A 72 -11.45 7.77 1.51
N LEU A 73 -10.48 6.99 1.04
CA LEU A 73 -10.66 6.10 -0.10
C LEU A 73 -11.76 5.07 0.18
N ILE A 74 -11.73 4.43 1.35
CA ILE A 74 -12.73 3.43 1.76
C ILE A 74 -14.10 4.10 2.02
N SER A 75 -14.12 5.20 2.78
CA SER A 75 -15.35 5.93 3.14
C SER A 75 -16.07 6.53 1.93
N SER A 76 -15.36 6.77 0.83
CA SER A 76 -15.98 7.23 -0.43
C SER A 76 -16.88 6.17 -1.08
N GLY A 77 -16.75 4.90 -0.68
CA GLY A 77 -17.43 3.75 -1.29
C GLY A 77 -16.81 3.28 -2.61
N ALA A 78 -15.84 4.01 -3.17
CA ALA A 78 -15.17 3.65 -4.42
C ALA A 78 -14.21 2.45 -4.27
N TYR A 79 -13.66 2.25 -3.06
CA TYR A 79 -12.70 1.21 -2.76
C TYR A 79 -13.11 0.49 -1.47
N GLN A 80 -12.76 -0.79 -1.35
CA GLN A 80 -13.18 -1.63 -0.23
C GLN A 80 -12.00 -2.13 0.58
N ARG A 81 -10.86 -2.38 -0.07
CA ARG A 81 -9.70 -3.00 0.58
C ARG A 81 -8.42 -2.33 0.11
N GLY A 82 -7.57 -1.96 1.06
CA GLY A 82 -6.27 -1.38 0.75
C GLY A 82 -5.20 -1.80 1.74
N ILE A 83 -3.95 -1.72 1.30
CA ILE A 83 -2.76 -1.96 2.13
C ILE A 83 -2.10 -0.61 2.41
N VAL A 84 -1.77 -0.37 3.69
CA VAL A 84 -1.01 0.80 4.14
C VAL A 84 0.23 0.30 4.87
N ILE A 85 1.41 0.75 4.44
CA ILE A 85 2.71 0.41 5.02
C ILE A 85 3.41 1.74 5.37
N GLY A 86 4.10 1.81 6.49
CA GLY A 86 4.87 2.99 6.93
C GLY A 86 6.28 2.65 7.38
#